data_AF-A0A537J7B2-F1
#
_entry.id   AF-A0A537J7B2-F1
#
_cell.length_a   1.000
_cell.length_b   1.000
_cell.length_c   1.000
_cell.angle_alpha   90.00
_cell.angle_beta   90.00
_cell.angle_gamma   90.00
#
_symmetry.space_group_name_H-M   'P 1'
#
loop_
_entity.id
_entity.type
_entity.pdbx_description
1 polymer ?
#
loop_
_entity_poly.entity_id
_entity_poly.type
_entity_poly.pdbx_seq_one_letter_code
_entity_poly.pdbx_strand_id
1 'polypeptide(L)'
;MIQALVDYKKRFLDLEIGWPGSVNDTRLFRLSSLSRTYEAALEPLRTTPLNTGDDVVEQVPAFILGDSAYQNVRHFVTTYINEECNYDPSIRHLNQRLSGARYIVENAFALLRARFQLFEKPLRCAAEDMRYTVHLIASIFVLHNFLIEVHDQQEGMLGDAIERQLELARNEEELECRYSQNGRNAQDHGGDDENEGINNNGAQVLGEDTRNILLRHMRWLDVNN
;
A
#
# COMPACT_ATOMS: atom_id res chain seq x y z
N MET A 1 5.65 -15.15 -4.18
CA MET A 1 5.33 -14.01 -3.30
C MET A 1 5.94 -12.74 -3.89
N ILE A 2 5.26 -11.61 -3.69
CA ILE A 2 5.72 -10.27 -4.06
C ILE A 2 5.60 -9.38 -2.81
N GLN A 3 6.64 -8.62 -2.50
CA GLN A 3 6.57 -7.52 -1.53
C GLN A 3 6.83 -6.23 -2.27
N ALA A 4 6.06 -5.19 -1.96
CA ALA A 4 6.23 -3.90 -2.59
C ALA A 4 6.04 -2.75 -1.60
N LEU A 5 6.78 -1.66 -1.82
CA LEU A 5 6.53 -0.38 -1.19
C LEU A 5 5.69 0.47 -2.14
N VAL A 6 4.61 1.08 -1.65
CA VAL A 6 3.64 1.83 -2.48
C VAL A 6 3.47 3.24 -1.92
N ASP A 7 3.37 4.23 -2.80
CA ASP A 7 3.06 5.60 -2.42
C ASP A 7 1.57 5.95 -2.52
N TYR A 8 1.20 7.15 -2.07
CA TYR A 8 -0.19 7.63 -2.10
C TYR A 8 -0.79 7.77 -3.52
N LYS A 9 0.05 7.75 -4.57
CA LYS A 9 -0.36 7.79 -5.97
C LYS A 9 -0.49 6.39 -6.57
N LYS A 10 -0.51 5.33 -5.75
CA LYS A 10 -0.62 3.95 -6.20
C LYS A 10 0.60 3.51 -7.05
N ARG A 11 1.75 4.19 -6.90
CA ARG A 11 3.02 3.84 -7.57
C ARG A 11 3.88 2.95 -6.69
N PHE A 12 4.54 1.98 -7.29
CA PHE A 12 5.45 1.07 -6.61
C PHE A 12 6.85 1.69 -6.51
N LEU A 13 7.37 1.89 -5.30
CA LEU A 13 8.67 2.51 -5.03
C LEU A 13 9.80 1.48 -4.86
N ASP A 14 9.46 0.29 -4.38
CA ASP A 14 10.38 -0.83 -4.19
C ASP A 14 9.63 -2.13 -4.44
N LEU A 15 10.33 -3.15 -4.93
CA LEU A 15 9.72 -4.40 -5.39
C LEU A 15 10.66 -5.60 -5.20
N GLU A 16 10.21 -6.58 -4.44
CA GLU A 16 10.85 -7.89 -4.26
C GLU A 16 9.97 -8.98 -4.86
N ILE A 17 10.48 -9.72 -5.85
CA ILE A 17 9.72 -10.73 -6.60
C ILE A 17 10.46 -12.06 -6.54
N GLY A 18 9.67 -13.14 -6.50
CA GLY A 18 10.17 -14.48 -6.81
C GLY A 18 10.49 -15.33 -5.60
N TRP A 19 10.05 -14.89 -4.43
CA TRP A 19 10.17 -15.64 -3.20
C TRP A 19 9.10 -16.74 -3.11
N PRO A 20 9.43 -17.93 -2.54
CA PRO A 20 8.43 -18.96 -2.27
C PRO A 20 7.30 -18.44 -1.39
N GLY A 21 6.07 -18.88 -1.62
CA GLY A 21 4.91 -18.47 -0.82
C GLY A 21 4.93 -18.94 0.65
N SER A 22 5.86 -19.82 1.00
CA SER A 22 6.07 -20.29 2.38
C SER A 22 6.99 -19.38 3.21
N VAL A 23 7.62 -18.39 2.59
CA VAL A 23 8.46 -17.43 3.30
C VAL A 23 7.54 -16.40 3.96
N ASN A 24 7.74 -16.13 5.24
CA ASN A 24 6.96 -15.10 5.93
C ASN A 24 7.45 -13.69 5.58
N ASP A 25 6.54 -12.75 5.62
CA ASP A 25 6.74 -11.34 5.28
C ASP A 25 7.91 -10.70 6.04
N THR A 26 8.01 -10.92 7.35
CA THR A 26 9.11 -10.39 8.17
C THR A 26 10.49 -10.88 7.70
N ARG A 27 10.59 -12.15 7.28
CA ARG A 27 11.86 -12.70 6.76
C ARG A 27 12.15 -12.18 5.37
N LEU A 28 11.13 -12.08 4.52
CA LEU A 28 11.27 -11.48 3.19
C LEU A 28 11.82 -10.06 3.29
N PHE A 29 11.20 -9.22 4.12
CA PHE A 29 11.64 -7.85 4.33
C PHE A 29 13.08 -7.80 4.83
N ARG A 30 13.44 -8.59 5.84
CA ARG A 30 14.83 -8.63 6.34
C ARG A 30 15.89 -8.99 5.29
N LEU A 31 15.51 -9.72 4.24
CA LEU A 31 16.41 -10.10 3.15
C LEU A 31 16.39 -9.08 2.00
N SER A 32 15.32 -8.28 1.90
CA SER A 32 15.13 -7.28 0.85
C SER A 32 16.19 -6.18 0.83
N SER A 33 16.39 -5.58 -0.34
CA SER A 33 17.20 -4.38 -0.50
C SER A 33 16.66 -3.21 0.35
N LEU A 34 15.34 -3.08 0.41
CA LEU A 34 14.66 -2.01 1.15
C LEU A 34 15.08 -1.98 2.62
N SER A 35 15.13 -3.14 3.29
CA SER A 35 15.51 -3.20 4.72
C SER A 35 16.88 -2.63 5.04
N ARG A 36 17.79 -2.57 4.07
CA ARG A 36 19.15 -2.03 4.24
C ARG A 36 19.26 -0.55 3.91
N THR A 37 18.27 0.00 3.20
CA THR A 37 18.39 1.32 2.55
C THR A 37 17.32 2.32 2.98
N TYR A 38 16.17 1.86 3.51
CA TYR A 38 15.03 2.72 3.82
C TYR A 38 15.36 3.83 4.81
N GLU A 39 16.13 3.54 5.88
CA GLU A 39 16.50 4.56 6.87
C GLU A 39 17.30 5.70 6.24
N ALA A 40 18.35 5.37 5.49
CA ALA A 40 19.17 6.38 4.81
C ALA A 40 18.38 7.17 3.75
N ALA A 41 17.37 6.54 3.12
CA ALA A 41 16.49 7.20 2.16
C ALA A 41 15.49 8.16 2.82
N LEU A 42 15.03 7.86 4.04
CA LEU A 42 14.01 8.62 4.77
C LEU A 42 14.60 9.69 5.70
N GLU A 43 15.81 9.49 6.23
CA GLU A 43 16.50 10.44 7.12
C GLU A 43 16.57 11.88 6.57
N PRO A 44 16.89 12.15 5.28
CA PRO A 44 16.95 13.51 4.78
C PRO A 44 15.58 14.15 4.53
N LEU A 45 14.48 13.41 4.68
CA LEU A 45 13.14 13.93 4.45
C LEU A 45 12.67 14.80 5.62
N ARG A 46 11.79 15.75 5.31
CA ARG A 46 11.26 16.69 6.31
C ARG A 46 10.40 15.96 7.34
N THR A 47 10.50 16.40 8.59
CA THR A 47 9.57 16.02 9.65
C THR A 47 8.24 16.75 9.47
N THR A 48 7.16 16.12 9.93
CA THR A 48 5.83 16.70 9.98
C THR A 48 5.51 17.06 11.44
N PRO A 49 5.20 18.32 11.76
CA PRO A 49 4.76 18.70 13.09
C PRO A 49 3.38 18.09 13.37
N LEU A 50 3.25 17.36 14.48
CA LEU A 50 2.01 16.78 14.95
C LEU A 50 1.71 17.33 16.34
N ASN A 51 0.53 17.92 16.51
CA ASN A 51 0.06 18.33 17.83
C ASN A 51 -0.41 17.08 18.60
N THR A 52 0.24 16.80 19.73
CA THR A 52 -0.04 15.61 20.56
C THR A 52 -0.98 15.91 21.73
N GLY A 53 -1.47 17.15 21.84
CA GLY A 53 -2.19 17.66 23.02
C GLY A 53 -1.26 18.43 23.95
N ASP A 54 -1.83 19.08 24.97
CA ASP A 54 -1.11 19.82 26.03
C ASP A 54 -0.13 20.89 25.53
N ASP A 55 -0.43 21.54 24.40
CA ASP A 55 0.45 22.50 23.71
C ASP A 55 1.82 21.93 23.29
N VAL A 56 1.92 20.59 23.19
CA VAL A 56 3.11 19.87 22.72
C VAL A 56 2.99 19.58 21.22
N VAL A 57 4.06 19.89 20.49
CA VAL A 57 4.21 19.58 19.06
C VAL A 57 5.40 18.65 18.87
N GLU A 58 5.12 17.43 18.44
CA GLU A 58 6.14 16.44 18.10
C GLU A 58 6.53 16.53 16.62
N GLN A 59 7.80 16.32 16.33
CA GLN A 59 8.32 16.30 14.96
C GLN A 59 8.37 14.87 14.45
N VAL A 60 7.35 14.46 13.71
CA VAL A 60 7.23 13.09 13.20
C VAL A 60 8.11 12.94 11.94
N PRO A 61 9.13 12.07 11.93
CA PRO A 61 9.94 11.84 10.74
C PRO A 61 9.13 11.13 9.65
N ALA A 62 9.61 11.17 8.40
CA ALA A 62 9.04 10.33 7.35
C ALA A 62 9.25 8.85 7.70
N PHE A 63 8.23 8.02 7.52
CA PHE A 63 8.28 6.59 7.82
C PHE A 63 7.55 5.77 6.77
N ILE A 64 7.89 4.47 6.71
CA ILE A 64 7.12 3.45 6.00
C ILE A 64 6.06 2.91 6.95
N LEU A 65 4.82 2.81 6.48
CA LEU A 65 3.74 2.15 7.21
C LEU A 65 3.66 0.69 6.77
N GLY A 66 3.91 -0.24 7.70
CA GLY A 66 3.83 -1.67 7.46
C GLY A 66 2.78 -2.39 8.29
N ASP A 67 2.66 -3.68 8.05
CA ASP A 67 1.81 -4.57 8.84
C ASP A 67 2.31 -4.75 10.29
N SER A 68 1.40 -5.09 11.19
CA SER A 68 1.68 -5.50 12.58
C SER A 68 2.76 -6.58 12.73
N ALA A 69 2.97 -7.42 11.71
CA ALA A 69 3.99 -8.48 11.73
C ALA A 69 5.44 -7.97 11.60
N TYR A 70 5.64 -6.69 11.27
CA TYR A 70 6.96 -6.08 11.19
C TYR A 70 7.38 -5.44 12.52
N GLN A 71 8.67 -5.15 12.64
CA GLN A 71 9.18 -4.43 13.80
C GLN A 71 8.84 -2.95 13.71
N ASN A 72 8.29 -2.40 14.81
CA ASN A 72 8.03 -0.97 14.93
C ASN A 72 9.33 -0.23 15.32
N VAL A 73 9.80 0.67 14.45
CA VAL A 73 11.00 1.51 14.64
C VAL A 73 10.81 2.90 14.02
N ARG A 74 11.75 3.83 14.27
CA ARG A 74 11.65 5.26 13.89
C ARG A 74 11.15 5.54 12.47
N HIS A 75 11.67 4.80 11.49
CA HIS A 75 11.32 4.98 10.06
C HIS A 75 10.44 3.86 9.51
N PHE A 76 9.93 2.97 10.38
CA PHE A 76 9.04 1.87 10.00
C PHE A 76 7.97 1.71 11.10
N VAL A 77 6.80 2.30 10.86
CA VAL A 77 5.67 2.27 11.79
C VAL A 77 4.75 1.13 11.43
N THR A 78 4.27 0.41 12.42
CA THR A 78 3.32 -0.69 12.28
C THR A 78 2.06 -0.41 13.07
N THR A 79 0.96 -1.07 12.70
CA THR A 79 -0.25 -1.09 13.52
C THR A 79 0.01 -1.87 14.81
N TYR A 80 -0.61 -1.44 15.90
CA TYR A 80 -0.64 -2.17 17.17
C TYR A 80 -1.30 -3.55 16.99
N ILE A 81 -1.03 -4.50 17.88
CA ILE A 81 -1.68 -5.82 17.81
C ILE A 81 -3.14 -5.73 18.30
N ASN A 82 -3.97 -6.67 17.86
CA ASN A 82 -5.42 -6.63 18.11
C ASN A 82 -5.76 -6.66 19.61
N GLU A 83 -4.95 -7.34 20.42
CA GLU A 83 -5.12 -7.36 21.87
C GLU A 83 -5.06 -5.95 22.46
N GLU A 84 -4.10 -5.12 22.04
CA GLU A 84 -3.93 -3.74 22.54
C GLU A 84 -5.13 -2.85 22.17
N CYS A 85 -5.73 -3.08 20.98
CA CYS A 85 -6.92 -2.36 20.52
C CYS A 85 -8.18 -2.64 21.37
N ASN A 86 -8.22 -3.77 22.06
CA ASN A 86 -9.36 -4.13 22.91
C ASN A 86 -9.35 -3.37 24.24
N TYR A 87 -8.16 -2.96 24.72
CA TYR A 87 -7.99 -2.31 26.02
C TYR A 87 -8.03 -0.78 25.94
N ASP A 88 -7.69 -0.19 24.78
CA ASP A 88 -7.64 1.27 24.61
C ASP A 88 -8.38 1.73 23.34
N PRO A 89 -9.50 2.48 23.48
CA PRO A 89 -10.22 3.05 22.34
C PRO A 89 -9.38 3.98 21.46
N SER A 90 -8.38 4.67 22.02
CA SER A 90 -7.49 5.57 21.27
C SER A 90 -6.54 4.77 20.36
N ILE A 91 -5.98 3.67 20.86
CA ILE A 91 -5.18 2.73 20.07
C ILE A 91 -6.02 2.13 18.95
N ARG A 92 -7.26 1.71 19.26
CA ARG A 92 -8.19 1.19 18.24
C ARG A 92 -8.46 2.22 17.15
N HIS A 93 -8.70 3.47 17.51
CA HIS A 93 -8.92 4.54 16.54
C HIS A 93 -7.68 4.80 15.67
N LEU A 94 -6.49 4.83 16.27
CA LEU A 94 -5.24 4.97 15.53
C LEU A 94 -5.03 3.80 14.55
N ASN A 95 -5.24 2.57 14.99
CA ASN A 95 -5.14 1.40 14.13
C ASN A 95 -6.14 1.42 12.98
N GLN A 96 -7.38 1.88 13.19
CA GLN A 96 -8.34 2.08 12.10
C GLN A 96 -7.81 3.07 11.05
N ARG A 97 -7.20 4.18 11.49
CA ARG A 97 -6.63 5.19 10.60
C ARG A 97 -5.41 4.67 9.83
N LEU A 98 -4.52 3.94 10.51
CA LEU A 98 -3.33 3.35 9.89
C LEU A 98 -3.69 2.22 8.92
N SER A 99 -4.62 1.33 9.29
CA SER A 99 -5.12 0.30 8.38
C SER A 99 -5.83 0.92 7.18
N GLY A 100 -6.64 1.95 7.39
CA GLY A 100 -7.24 2.72 6.29
C GLY A 100 -6.21 3.37 5.37
N ALA A 101 -5.08 3.85 5.89
CA ALA A 101 -4.00 4.40 5.06
C ALA A 101 -3.29 3.31 4.22
N ARG A 102 -3.17 2.08 4.74
CA ARG A 102 -2.54 0.96 4.02
C ARG A 102 -3.36 0.44 2.85
N TYR A 103 -4.66 0.72 2.83
CA TYR A 103 -5.56 0.37 1.74
C TYR A 103 -5.08 0.80 0.36
N ILE A 104 -4.27 1.87 0.28
CA ILE A 104 -3.64 2.30 -0.97
C ILE A 104 -2.80 1.20 -1.64
N VAL A 105 -2.22 0.29 -0.85
CA VAL A 105 -1.45 -0.85 -1.35
C VAL A 105 -2.36 -1.79 -2.13
N GLU A 106 -3.50 -2.17 -1.56
CA GLU A 106 -4.49 -3.04 -2.20
C GLU A 106 -5.04 -2.39 -3.48
N ASN A 107 -5.35 -1.10 -3.41
CA ASN A 107 -5.78 -0.32 -4.58
C ASN A 107 -4.73 -0.33 -5.70
N ALA A 108 -3.44 -0.19 -5.37
CA ALA A 108 -2.38 -0.23 -6.36
C ALA A 108 -2.26 -1.61 -7.04
N PHE A 109 -2.32 -2.69 -6.26
CA PHE A 109 -2.29 -4.05 -6.80
C PHE A 109 -3.55 -4.37 -7.62
N ALA A 110 -4.72 -3.94 -7.17
CA ALA A 110 -5.98 -4.14 -7.89
C ALA A 110 -5.99 -3.37 -9.22
N LEU A 111 -5.54 -2.12 -9.23
CA LEU A 111 -5.41 -1.31 -10.43
C LEU A 111 -4.44 -1.96 -11.43
N LEU A 112 -3.27 -2.40 -10.95
CA LEU A 112 -2.29 -3.09 -11.78
C LEU A 112 -2.88 -4.39 -12.34
N ARG A 113 -3.55 -5.20 -11.52
CA ARG A 113 -4.19 -6.45 -11.96
C ARG A 113 -5.25 -6.20 -13.02
N ALA A 114 -6.14 -5.23 -12.81
CA ALA A 114 -7.22 -4.94 -13.73
C ALA A 114 -6.70 -4.39 -15.08
N ARG A 115 -5.63 -3.59 -15.02
CA ARG A 115 -4.99 -3.00 -16.20
C ARG A 115 -4.29 -4.04 -17.08
N PHE A 116 -3.51 -4.94 -16.49
CA PHE A 116 -2.69 -5.88 -17.25
C PHE A 116 -3.29 -7.27 -17.38
N GLN A 117 -4.28 -7.62 -16.55
CA GLN A 117 -4.98 -8.92 -16.50
C GLN A 117 -4.05 -10.14 -16.36
N LEU A 118 -2.75 -9.91 -16.12
CA LEU A 118 -1.74 -10.94 -16.18
C LEU A 118 -1.82 -11.88 -14.95
N PHE A 119 -2.31 -11.37 -13.82
CA PHE A 119 -2.40 -12.12 -12.57
C PHE A 119 -3.74 -12.83 -12.37
N GLU A 120 -4.58 -12.90 -13.39
CA GLU A 120 -5.83 -13.68 -13.33
C GLU A 120 -5.59 -15.18 -13.44
N LYS A 121 -4.47 -15.60 -14.02
CA LYS A 121 -4.10 -17.01 -14.21
C LYS A 121 -2.64 -17.22 -13.80
N PRO A 122 -2.27 -18.45 -13.37
CA PRO A 122 -0.87 -18.78 -13.13
C PRO A 122 -0.01 -18.50 -14.36
N LEU A 123 1.11 -17.83 -14.14
CA LEU A 123 2.08 -17.53 -15.19
C LEU A 123 2.75 -18.83 -15.62
N ARG A 124 2.41 -19.34 -16.81
CA ARG A 124 3.00 -20.60 -17.32
C ARG A 124 4.52 -20.52 -17.45
N CYS A 125 5.03 -19.35 -17.80
CA CYS A 125 6.47 -19.10 -17.89
C CYS A 125 7.20 -19.27 -16.54
N ALA A 126 6.50 -19.22 -15.39
CA ALA A 126 7.10 -19.47 -14.08
C ALA A 126 7.61 -20.90 -13.92
N ALA A 127 6.98 -21.86 -14.60
CA ALA A 127 7.41 -23.26 -14.59
C ALA A 127 8.63 -23.51 -15.50
N GLU A 128 8.84 -22.64 -16.49
CA GLU A 128 9.90 -22.79 -17.50
C GLU A 128 11.16 -22.01 -17.12
N ASP A 129 11.00 -20.72 -16.79
CA ASP A 129 12.08 -19.85 -16.38
C ASP A 129 11.59 -18.81 -15.36
N MET A 130 12.02 -19.02 -14.11
CA MET A 130 11.71 -18.10 -13.01
C MET A 130 12.33 -16.71 -13.22
N ARG A 131 13.53 -16.62 -13.82
CA ARG A 131 14.17 -15.33 -14.07
C ARG A 131 13.39 -14.53 -15.09
N TYR A 132 12.97 -15.16 -16.18
CA TYR A 132 12.11 -14.50 -17.16
C TYR A 132 10.81 -13.99 -16.52
N THR A 133 10.20 -14.81 -15.66
CA THR A 133 8.97 -14.45 -14.93
C THR A 133 9.18 -13.24 -14.03
N VAL A 134 10.29 -13.18 -13.28
CA VAL A 134 10.65 -12.02 -12.46
C VAL A 134 10.80 -10.76 -13.31
N HIS A 135 11.47 -10.84 -14.47
CA HIS A 135 11.63 -9.70 -15.38
C HIS A 135 10.30 -9.23 -15.97
N LEU A 136 9.43 -10.16 -16.35
CA LEU A 136 8.10 -9.86 -16.86
C LEU A 136 7.26 -9.10 -15.80
N ILE A 137 7.22 -9.63 -14.58
CA ILE A 137 6.51 -8.99 -13.46
C ILE A 137 7.09 -7.61 -13.19
N ALA A 138 8.41 -7.48 -13.05
CA ALA A 138 9.05 -6.19 -12.80
C ALA A 138 8.74 -5.17 -13.91
N SER A 139 8.77 -5.60 -15.17
CA SER A 139 8.45 -4.74 -16.32
C SER A 139 7.02 -4.20 -16.25
N ILE A 140 6.07 -5.01 -15.79
CA ILE A 140 4.67 -4.59 -15.62
C ILE A 140 4.53 -3.53 -14.53
N PHE A 141 5.25 -3.67 -13.42
CA PHE A 141 5.24 -2.68 -12.34
C PHE A 141 5.84 -1.35 -12.81
N VAL A 142 6.93 -1.41 -13.60
CA VAL A 142 7.52 -0.21 -14.22
C VAL A 142 6.53 0.46 -15.19
N LEU A 143 5.86 -0.33 -16.05
CA LEU A 143 4.85 0.20 -16.97
C LEU A 143 3.64 0.78 -16.25
N HIS A 144 3.20 0.16 -15.16
CA HIS A 144 2.13 0.68 -14.29
C HIS A 144 2.48 2.06 -13.76
N ASN A 145 3.68 2.22 -13.18
CA ASN A 145 4.14 3.51 -12.67
C ASN A 145 4.24 4.56 -13.78
N PHE A 146 4.75 4.19 -14.94
CA PHE A 146 4.82 5.07 -16.11
C PHE A 146 3.42 5.56 -16.51
N LEU A 147 2.42 4.67 -16.55
CA LEU A 147 1.06 5.01 -16.93
C LEU A 147 0.38 5.96 -15.93
N ILE A 148 0.67 5.81 -14.63
CA ILE A 148 0.24 6.78 -13.60
C ILE A 148 0.89 8.15 -13.85
N GLU A 149 2.18 8.17 -14.17
CA GLU A 149 2.93 9.43 -14.32
C GLU A 149 2.51 10.24 -15.55
N VAL A 150 2.09 9.56 -16.64
CA VAL A 150 1.53 10.23 -17.82
C VAL A 150 0.03 10.51 -17.70
N HIS A 151 -0.58 10.28 -16.53
CA HIS A 151 -1.99 10.51 -16.24
C HIS A 151 -2.92 9.86 -17.28
N ASP A 152 -2.72 8.57 -17.51
CA ASP A 152 -3.54 7.87 -18.48
C ASP A 152 -5.02 7.84 -18.08
N GLN A 153 -5.93 7.94 -19.06
CA GLN A 153 -7.36 8.08 -18.80
C GLN A 153 -7.98 6.85 -18.11
N GLN A 154 -7.29 5.70 -18.16
CA GLN A 154 -7.73 4.47 -17.52
C GLN A 154 -7.63 4.57 -16.00
N GLU A 155 -6.68 5.34 -15.45
CA GLU A 155 -6.54 5.52 -13.99
C GLU A 155 -7.83 6.07 -13.36
N GLY A 156 -8.45 7.09 -13.96
CA GLY A 156 -9.67 7.70 -13.39
C GLY A 156 -10.86 6.74 -13.39
N MET A 157 -11.22 6.18 -14.54
CA MET A 157 -12.40 5.31 -14.63
C MET A 157 -12.22 3.97 -13.92
N LEU A 158 -11.06 3.33 -14.07
CA LEU A 158 -10.79 2.02 -13.50
C LEU A 158 -10.45 2.13 -12.01
N GLY A 159 -9.68 3.16 -11.63
CA GLY A 159 -9.33 3.44 -10.25
C GLY A 159 -10.57 3.71 -9.40
N ASP A 160 -11.46 4.61 -9.85
CA ASP A 160 -12.67 4.95 -9.10
C ASP A 160 -13.63 3.76 -8.94
N ALA A 161 -13.67 2.85 -9.92
CA ALA A 161 -14.49 1.64 -9.85
C ALA A 161 -13.91 0.61 -8.88
N ILE A 162 -12.58 0.43 -8.91
CA ILE A 162 -11.86 -0.49 -8.02
C ILE A 162 -11.93 0.00 -6.58
N GLU A 163 -11.70 1.29 -6.35
CA GLU A 163 -11.75 1.92 -5.04
C GLU A 163 -13.14 1.73 -4.42
N ARG A 164 -14.22 1.96 -5.20
CA ARG A 164 -15.59 1.66 -4.74
C ARG A 164 -15.82 0.18 -4.41
N GLN A 165 -15.32 -0.74 -5.24
CA GLN A 165 -15.50 -2.18 -4.98
C GLN A 165 -14.77 -2.64 -3.73
N LEU A 166 -13.54 -2.17 -3.54
CA LEU A 166 -12.73 -2.52 -2.39
C LEU A 166 -13.26 -1.85 -1.11
N GLU A 167 -13.82 -0.63 -1.19
CA GLU A 167 -14.52 0.02 -0.07
C GLU A 167 -15.77 -0.77 0.36
N LEU A 168 -16.54 -1.28 -0.60
CA LEU A 168 -17.70 -2.13 -0.33
C LEU A 168 -17.28 -3.44 0.35
N ALA A 169 -16.26 -4.12 -0.18
CA ALA A 169 -15.74 -5.36 0.40
C ALA A 169 -15.23 -5.15 1.83
N ARG A 170 -14.56 -4.02 2.09
CA ARG A 170 -14.14 -3.66 3.45
C ARG A 170 -15.32 -3.42 4.38
N ASN A 171 -16.34 -2.69 3.94
CA ASN A 171 -17.52 -2.44 4.76
C ASN A 171 -18.22 -3.76 5.13
N GLU A 172 -18.28 -4.72 4.19
CA GLU A 172 -18.76 -6.08 4.44
C GLU A 172 -17.90 -6.83 5.47
N GLU A 173 -16.56 -6.82 5.34
CA GLU A 173 -15.65 -7.43 6.32
C GLU A 173 -15.76 -6.79 7.71
N GLU A 174 -15.90 -5.46 7.79
CA GLU A 174 -16.11 -4.74 9.04
C GLU A 174 -17.47 -5.08 9.67
N LEU A 175 -18.52 -5.22 8.86
CA LEU A 175 -19.82 -5.70 9.29
C LEU A 175 -19.71 -7.12 9.86
N GLU A 176 -19.07 -8.06 9.14
CA GLU A 176 -18.87 -9.43 9.59
C GLU A 176 -18.06 -9.51 10.90
N CYS A 177 -16.97 -8.73 11.01
CA CYS A 177 -16.19 -8.62 12.24
C CYS A 177 -17.04 -8.08 13.41
N ARG A 178 -17.87 -7.06 13.17
CA ARG A 178 -18.79 -6.51 14.17
C ARG A 178 -19.86 -7.54 14.56
N TYR A 179 -20.39 -8.33 13.64
CA TYR A 179 -21.33 -9.42 13.95
C TYR A 179 -20.67 -10.53 14.77
N SER A 180 -19.42 -10.89 14.48
CA SER A 180 -18.64 -11.88 15.23
C SER A 180 -18.32 -11.41 16.67
N GLN A 181 -18.05 -10.11 16.85
CA GLN A 181 -17.81 -9.50 18.18
C GLN A 181 -19.11 -9.24 18.97
N ASN A 182 -20.24 -8.96 18.30
CA ASN A 182 -21.54 -8.71 18.93
C ASN A 182 -22.31 -9.97 19.36
N GLY A 183 -21.79 -11.19 19.11
CA GLY A 183 -22.29 -12.43 19.70
C GLY A 183 -22.19 -12.51 21.24
N ARG A 184 -21.71 -11.46 21.92
CA ARG A 184 -21.62 -11.38 23.38
C ARG A 184 -22.26 -10.17 24.05
N ASN A 185 -22.84 -9.19 23.35
CA ASN A 185 -23.65 -8.15 23.99
C ASN A 185 -24.55 -7.50 22.95
N ALA A 186 -25.83 -7.88 22.96
CA ALA A 186 -26.87 -7.25 22.17
C ALA A 186 -27.53 -6.13 22.99
N GLN A 187 -27.53 -4.90 22.46
CA GLN A 187 -28.71 -4.01 22.35
C GLN A 187 -28.34 -2.68 21.67
N ASP A 188 -28.65 -2.64 20.36
CA ASP A 188 -29.54 -1.70 19.66
C ASP A 188 -29.49 -0.17 19.94
N HIS A 189 -29.13 0.62 18.91
CA HIS A 189 -30.04 1.58 18.25
C HIS A 189 -29.35 2.34 17.09
N GLY A 190 -30.08 2.48 15.97
CA GLY A 190 -29.65 3.05 14.71
C GLY A 190 -29.95 4.54 14.50
N GLY A 191 -29.61 5.02 13.30
CA GLY A 191 -29.95 6.34 12.77
C GLY A 191 -29.11 6.68 11.53
N ASP A 192 -29.80 7.08 10.46
CA ASP A 192 -29.38 7.20 9.07
C ASP A 192 -28.60 8.49 8.68
N ASP A 193 -28.13 8.45 7.43
CA ASP A 193 -28.08 9.53 6.41
C ASP A 193 -26.77 10.23 5.98
N GLU A 194 -26.53 10.04 4.67
CA GLU A 194 -26.19 10.99 3.60
C GLU A 194 -24.73 11.37 3.23
N ASN A 195 -24.61 11.71 1.95
CA ASN A 195 -23.51 11.58 0.99
C ASN A 195 -23.00 12.96 0.50
N GLU A 196 -22.09 12.95 -0.48
CA GLU A 196 -21.49 14.06 -1.28
C GLU A 196 -20.11 14.55 -0.81
N GLY A 197 -19.09 14.75 -1.65
CA GLY A 197 -18.91 14.62 -3.10
C GLY A 197 -17.45 14.99 -3.45
N ILE A 198 -16.90 14.40 -4.51
CA ILE A 198 -15.50 14.55 -4.95
C ILE A 198 -15.37 15.73 -5.92
N ASN A 199 -14.32 16.55 -5.76
CA ASN A 199 -13.88 17.53 -6.76
C ASN A 199 -12.44 17.21 -7.21
N ASN A 200 -12.29 16.80 -8.47
CA ASN A 200 -11.00 16.58 -9.14
C ASN A 200 -10.69 17.77 -10.07
N ASN A 201 -9.54 18.40 -9.88
CA ASN A 201 -8.95 19.32 -10.86
C ASN A 201 -7.66 18.70 -11.42
N GLY A 202 -7.72 18.26 -12.68
CA GLY A 202 -6.58 17.78 -13.44
C GLY A 202 -5.65 18.91 -13.85
N ALA A 203 -4.36 18.72 -13.59
CA ALA A 203 -3.29 19.54 -14.16
C ALA A 203 -2.45 18.69 -15.12
N GLN A 204 -2.40 19.14 -16.37
CA GLN A 204 -1.65 18.55 -17.47
C GLN A 204 -0.16 18.92 -17.30
N VAL A 205 0.72 17.94 -17.09
CA VAL A 205 2.18 18.17 -17.00
C VAL A 205 2.85 17.73 -18.29
N LEU A 206 3.59 18.66 -18.90
CA LEU A 206 4.39 18.46 -20.11
C LEU A 206 5.55 17.48 -19.89
N GLY A 207 5.86 16.74 -20.96
CA GLY A 207 6.72 15.56 -21.02
C GLY A 207 8.14 15.72 -20.48
N GLU A 208 8.41 14.98 -19.41
CA GLU A 208 9.74 14.47 -19.13
C GLU A 208 10.07 13.33 -20.12
N ASP A 209 11.33 13.21 -20.55
CA ASP A 209 11.77 12.13 -21.45
C ASP A 209 11.36 10.77 -20.85
N THR A 210 10.58 9.99 -21.60
CA THR A 210 10.07 8.67 -21.21
C THR A 210 11.17 7.79 -20.61
N ARG A 211 12.41 7.92 -21.11
CA ARG A 211 13.57 7.22 -20.57
C ARG A 211 13.84 7.57 -19.10
N ASN A 212 13.80 8.85 -18.74
CA ASN A 212 14.08 9.31 -17.37
C ASN A 212 13.00 8.85 -16.39
N ILE A 213 11.74 8.83 -16.85
CA ILE A 213 10.62 8.28 -16.07
C ILE A 213 10.86 6.80 -15.78
N LEU A 214 11.17 6.01 -16.82
CA LEU A 214 11.42 4.57 -16.67
C LEU A 214 12.60 4.28 -15.73
N LEU A 215 13.70 5.04 -15.86
CA LEU A 215 14.89 4.86 -15.02
C LEU A 215 14.62 5.15 -13.53
N ARG A 216 13.72 6.09 -13.19
CA ARG A 216 13.32 6.33 -11.79
C ARG A 216 12.62 5.12 -11.17
N HIS A 217 11.85 4.39 -11.98
CA HIS A 217 11.05 3.24 -11.55
C HIS A 217 11.80 1.90 -11.70
N MET A 218 13.04 1.90 -12.19
CA MET A 218 13.83 0.68 -12.37
C MET A 218 14.88 0.44 -11.26
N ARG A 219 15.00 1.34 -10.27
CA ARG A 219 16.09 1.32 -9.28
C ARG A 219 16.24 -0.01 -8.52
N TRP A 220 15.18 -0.80 -8.41
CA TRP A 220 15.22 -2.12 -7.77
C TRP A 220 15.81 -3.24 -8.64
N LEU A 221 15.93 -3.07 -9.97
CA LEU A 221 16.50 -4.08 -10.87
C LEU A 221 18.02 -4.18 -10.80
N ASP A 222 18.71 -3.09 -10.45
CA ASP A 222 20.19 -3.03 -10.43
C ASP A 222 20.83 -3.78 -9.24
N VAL A 223 20.02 -4.27 -8.29
CA VAL A 223 20.52 -4.87 -7.04
C VAL A 223 20.79 -6.38 -7.15
N ASN A 224 20.42 -7.03 -8.26
CA ASN A 224 20.44 -8.49 -8.41
C ASN A 224 21.45 -9.02 -9.47
N ASN A 225 22.55 -8.32 -9.73
CA ASN A 225 23.69 -8.87 -10.49
C ASN A 225 24.85 -9.29 -9.58
#